data_AF-A0A536VL07-F1
#
_entry.id   AF-A0A536VL07-F1
#
_cell.length_a   1.000
_cell.length_b   1.000
_cell.length_c   1.000
_cell.angle_alpha   90.00
_cell.angle_beta   90.00
_cell.angle_gamma   90.00
#
_symmetry.space_group_name_H-M   'P 1'
#
loop_
_entity.id
_entity.type
_entity.pdbx_description
1 polymer ?
#
loop_
_entity_poly.entity_id
_entity_poly.type
_entity_poly.pdbx_seq_one_letter_code
_entity_poly.pdbx_strand_id
1 'polypeptide(L)'
;GPGHWRCDGTRLHKLHDAVQLDLGGIAKGYAVDRAVLAMRRAGCASGWVNAGGDVRVFGEAALPLSLRDEHAGGVRPFATLADGAFATSHFDRRTRSQAVGIDGSQPVRAHVSVAAPECLWADALTKLIALSGDTADPLLARYNAQAWLH
;
A
#
# COMPACT_ATOMS: atom_id res chain seq x y z
N GLY A 1 -0.03 -2.47 -22.23
CA GLY A 1 0.86 -1.48 -21.58
C GLY A 1 0.24 -0.10 -21.57
N PRO A 2 0.98 0.95 -21.16
CA PRO A 2 0.53 2.33 -21.31
C PRO A 2 0.14 2.61 -22.77
N GLY A 3 -0.96 3.33 -22.98
CA GLY A 3 -1.50 3.64 -24.32
C GLY A 3 -2.64 2.73 -24.81
N HIS A 4 -2.94 1.63 -24.13
CA HIS A 4 -4.07 0.75 -24.48
C HIS A 4 -5.35 1.04 -23.69
N TRP A 5 -5.33 2.05 -22.82
CA TRP A 5 -6.48 2.52 -22.07
C TRP A 5 -6.35 4.04 -21.82
N ARG A 6 -7.48 4.70 -21.57
CA ARG A 6 -7.53 6.12 -21.15
C ARG A 6 -8.64 6.34 -20.13
N CYS A 7 -8.51 7.36 -19.30
CA CYS A 7 -9.56 7.77 -18.36
C CYS A 7 -9.95 9.23 -18.62
N ASP A 8 -11.23 9.54 -18.76
CA ASP A 8 -11.76 10.90 -18.91
C ASP A 8 -12.62 11.31 -17.71
N GLY A 9 -11.97 11.35 -16.55
CA GLY A 9 -12.60 11.68 -15.26
C GLY A 9 -13.31 10.47 -14.68
N THR A 10 -14.56 10.25 -15.06
CA THR A 10 -15.42 9.20 -14.47
C THR A 10 -15.55 7.95 -15.32
N ARG A 11 -15.00 7.93 -16.55
CA ARG A 11 -15.06 6.77 -17.43
C ARG A 11 -13.67 6.30 -17.81
N LEU A 12 -13.50 4.99 -17.75
CA LEU A 12 -12.31 4.29 -18.21
C LEU A 12 -12.61 3.61 -19.54
N HIS A 13 -11.82 3.93 -20.56
CA HIS A 13 -11.95 3.39 -21.91
C HIS A 13 -10.81 2.42 -22.16
N LYS A 14 -11.15 1.17 -22.50
CA LYS A 14 -10.19 0.21 -23.06
C LYS A 14 -10.07 0.51 -24.55
N LEU A 15 -8.85 0.75 -25.02
CA LEU A 15 -8.56 0.98 -26.44
C LEU A 15 -8.14 -0.32 -27.15
N HIS A 16 -8.06 -1.43 -26.39
CA HIS A 16 -7.72 -2.76 -26.90
C HIS A 16 -8.38 -3.84 -26.02
N ASP A 17 -8.93 -4.89 -26.64
CA ASP A 17 -9.74 -5.91 -25.96
C ASP A 17 -8.94 -6.73 -24.94
N ALA A 18 -7.65 -6.95 -25.20
CA ALA A 18 -6.75 -7.67 -24.29
C ALA A 18 -6.44 -6.93 -22.97
N VAL A 19 -6.92 -5.70 -22.78
CA VAL A 19 -6.66 -4.96 -21.53
C VAL A 19 -7.40 -5.59 -20.36
N GLN A 20 -6.63 -6.08 -19.40
CA GLN A 20 -7.09 -6.47 -18.07
C GLN A 20 -6.64 -5.43 -17.06
N LEU A 21 -7.50 -5.17 -16.07
CA LEU A 21 -7.27 -4.18 -15.02
C LEU A 21 -7.35 -4.89 -13.69
N ASP A 22 -6.31 -4.70 -12.90
CA ASP A 22 -6.25 -5.17 -11.53
C ASP A 22 -6.07 -3.96 -10.60
N LEU A 23 -6.76 -3.98 -9.47
CA LEU A 23 -6.67 -2.97 -8.43
C LEU A 23 -6.01 -3.54 -7.16
N GLY A 24 -5.46 -4.75 -7.22
CA GLY A 24 -4.84 -5.42 -6.08
C GLY A 24 -3.72 -4.63 -5.39
N GLY A 25 -3.10 -3.69 -6.10
CA GLY A 25 -2.08 -2.80 -5.55
C GLY A 25 -2.60 -1.59 -4.75
N ILE A 26 -3.90 -1.31 -4.78
CA ILE A 26 -4.49 -0.11 -4.12
C ILE A 26 -5.82 -0.39 -3.39
N ALA A 27 -6.46 -1.52 -3.66
CA ALA A 27 -7.84 -1.77 -3.24
C ALA A 27 -7.99 -1.91 -1.72
N LYS A 28 -6.99 -2.47 -1.03
CA LYS A 28 -7.04 -2.65 0.42
C LYS A 28 -6.86 -1.33 1.13
N GLY A 29 -5.83 -0.55 0.75
CA GLY A 29 -5.62 0.79 1.26
C GLY A 29 -6.86 1.68 1.07
N TYR A 30 -7.48 1.64 -0.12
CA TYR A 30 -8.73 2.34 -0.35
C TYR A 30 -9.85 1.88 0.60
N ALA A 31 -10.05 0.57 0.77
CA ALA A 31 -11.08 0.04 1.66
C ALA A 31 -10.87 0.47 3.12
N VAL A 32 -9.62 0.49 3.59
CA VAL A 32 -9.24 0.99 4.93
C VAL A 32 -9.61 2.47 5.08
N ASP A 33 -9.28 3.31 4.10
CA ASP A 33 -9.62 4.72 4.13
C ASP A 33 -11.14 4.95 4.13
N ARG A 34 -11.88 4.16 3.36
CA ARG A 34 -13.35 4.21 3.34
C ARG A 34 -13.97 3.79 4.67
N ALA A 35 -13.40 2.78 5.34
CA ALA A 35 -13.84 2.37 6.66
C ALA A 35 -13.58 3.45 7.72
N VAL A 36 -12.39 4.07 7.73
CA VAL A 36 -12.09 5.21 8.61
C VAL A 36 -13.05 6.38 8.37
N LEU A 37 -13.34 6.71 7.10
CA LEU A 37 -14.31 7.74 6.77
C LEU A 37 -15.71 7.41 7.29
N ALA A 38 -16.15 6.15 7.19
CA ALA A 38 -17.43 5.70 7.71
C ALA A 38 -17.48 5.80 9.25
N MET A 39 -16.41 5.41 9.95
CA MET A 39 -16.31 5.54 11.41
C MET A 39 -16.39 7.01 11.85
N ARG A 40 -15.65 7.91 11.19
CA ARG A 40 -15.71 9.35 11.48
C ARG A 40 -17.12 9.91 11.27
N ARG A 41 -17.80 9.51 10.18
CA ARG A 41 -19.20 9.91 9.90
C ARG A 41 -20.20 9.35 10.92
N ALA A 42 -19.90 8.21 11.53
CA ALA A 42 -20.69 7.63 12.62
C ALA A 42 -20.40 8.28 14.00
N GLY A 43 -19.52 9.28 14.07
CA GLY A 43 -19.20 10.01 15.30
C GLY A 43 -18.02 9.46 16.09
N CYS A 44 -17.25 8.51 15.55
CA CYS A 44 -16.02 8.06 16.21
C CYS A 44 -14.96 9.18 16.17
N ALA A 45 -14.50 9.63 17.33
CA ALA A 45 -13.47 10.67 17.45
C ALA A 45 -12.05 10.12 17.21
N SER A 46 -11.80 8.87 17.57
CA SER A 46 -10.53 8.18 17.38
C SER A 46 -10.73 6.69 17.12
N GLY A 47 -9.75 6.05 16.49
CA GLY A 47 -9.78 4.63 16.21
C GLY A 47 -8.75 4.21 15.17
N TRP A 48 -8.83 2.95 14.75
CA TRP A 48 -7.99 2.41 13.68
C TRP A 48 -8.71 1.30 12.93
N VAL A 49 -8.28 1.05 11.71
CA VAL A 49 -8.74 -0.03 10.84
C VAL A 49 -7.53 -0.79 10.31
N ASN A 50 -7.62 -2.12 10.25
CA ASN A 50 -6.65 -2.98 9.59
C ASN A 50 -7.37 -3.89 8.59
N ALA A 51 -6.88 -3.94 7.35
CA ALA A 51 -7.33 -4.90 6.35
C ALA A 51 -6.14 -5.61 5.70
N GLY A 52 -5.87 -6.85 6.15
CA GLY A 52 -4.84 -7.69 5.53
C GLY A 52 -3.42 -7.13 5.63
N GLY A 53 -3.13 -6.38 6.69
CA GLY A 53 -1.82 -5.76 6.95
C GLY A 53 -1.79 -4.25 6.71
N ASP A 54 -2.74 -3.72 5.94
CA ASP A 54 -2.85 -2.29 5.66
C ASP A 54 -3.63 -1.62 6.80
N VAL A 55 -3.03 -0.62 7.43
CA VAL A 55 -3.55 -0.01 8.65
C VAL A 55 -3.73 1.50 8.46
N ARG A 56 -4.80 2.05 9.03
CA ARG A 56 -4.94 3.49 9.27
C ARG A 56 -5.44 3.76 10.68
N VAL A 57 -4.73 4.64 11.38
CA VAL A 57 -5.05 5.17 12.70
C VAL A 57 -5.54 6.62 12.53
N PHE A 58 -6.49 7.04 13.34
CA PHE A 58 -7.05 8.38 13.25
C PHE A 58 -7.43 8.96 14.63
N GLY A 59 -7.36 10.28 14.75
CA GLY A 59 -7.60 10.99 16.01
C GLY A 59 -6.50 10.68 17.04
N GLU A 60 -6.84 10.73 18.33
CA GLU A 60 -5.89 10.51 19.44
C GLU A 60 -5.48 9.03 19.64
N ALA A 61 -5.89 8.14 18.74
CA ALA A 61 -5.47 6.74 18.81
C ALA A 61 -3.99 6.62 18.44
N ALA A 62 -3.29 5.72 19.15
CA ALA A 62 -1.94 5.33 18.82
C ALA A 62 -1.86 3.79 18.81
N LEU A 63 -1.25 3.24 17.77
CA LEU A 63 -1.15 1.79 17.58
C LEU A 63 0.32 1.36 17.50
N PRO A 64 0.81 0.55 18.45
CA PRO A 64 2.10 -0.11 18.31
C PRO A 64 2.06 -1.08 17.12
N LEU A 65 3.00 -0.90 16.19
CA LEU A 65 3.22 -1.74 15.05
C LEU A 65 4.39 -2.68 15.31
N SER A 66 4.17 -3.95 14.97
CA SER A 66 5.20 -4.97 14.97
C SER A 66 5.35 -5.52 13.56
N LEU A 67 6.58 -5.65 13.09
CA LEU A 67 6.91 -6.13 11.76
C LEU A 67 7.31 -7.61 11.83
N ARG A 68 6.73 -8.42 10.93
CA ARG A 68 7.13 -9.81 10.74
C ARG A 68 8.43 -9.87 9.95
N ASP A 69 9.38 -10.67 10.41
CA ASP A 69 10.51 -11.04 9.57
C ASP A 69 10.10 -12.22 8.69
N GLU A 70 9.95 -11.99 7.39
CA GLU A 70 9.51 -13.00 6.43
C GLU A 70 10.64 -13.96 6.03
N HIS A 71 11.90 -13.68 6.41
CA HIS A 71 13.05 -14.53 6.12
C HIS A 71 13.42 -15.43 7.30
N ALA A 72 13.64 -14.84 8.48
CA ALA A 72 14.04 -15.55 9.69
C ALA A 72 12.85 -16.04 10.53
N GLY A 73 11.65 -15.54 10.25
CA GLY A 73 10.48 -15.75 11.08
C GLY A 73 10.48 -14.89 12.35
N GLY A 74 9.35 -14.90 13.06
CA GLY A 74 9.16 -14.06 14.24
C GLY A 74 8.62 -12.67 13.92
N VAL A 75 8.47 -11.85 14.96
CA VAL A 75 7.91 -10.50 14.89
C VAL A 75 8.72 -9.60 15.82
N ARG A 76 9.07 -8.40 15.36
CA ARG A 76 9.79 -7.38 16.14
C ARG A 76 8.99 -6.09 16.26
N PRO A 77 9.06 -5.35 17.38
CA PRO A 77 8.54 -3.99 17.44
C PRO A 77 9.16 -3.13 16.34
N PHE A 78 8.37 -2.25 15.73
CA PHE A 78 8.81 -1.40 14.63
C PHE A 78 8.58 0.08 14.90
N ALA A 79 7.34 0.49 15.12
CA ALA A 79 6.98 1.90 15.32
C ALA A 79 5.66 2.02 16.11
N THR A 80 5.32 3.23 16.53
CA THR A 80 3.96 3.57 16.97
C THR A 80 3.33 4.46 15.90
N LEU A 81 2.19 4.03 15.36
CA LEU A 81 1.45 4.79 14.37
C LEU A 81 0.39 5.65 15.06
N ALA A 82 0.40 6.95 14.79
CA ALA A 82 -0.59 7.91 15.25
C ALA A 82 -1.02 8.80 14.07
N ASP A 83 -2.33 9.02 13.96
CA ASP A 83 -2.99 9.80 12.89
C ASP A 83 -2.35 9.66 11.49
N GLY A 84 -2.33 8.43 10.98
CA GLY A 84 -1.69 8.09 9.72
C GLY A 84 -1.93 6.64 9.33
N ALA A 85 -1.33 6.23 8.23
CA ALA A 85 -1.46 4.90 7.67
C ALA A 85 -0.12 4.21 7.48
N PHE A 86 -0.14 2.88 7.47
CA PHE A 86 1.02 2.03 7.29
C PHE A 86 0.62 0.77 6.51
N ALA A 87 1.40 0.40 5.50
CA ALA A 87 1.19 -0.79 4.70
C ALA A 87 2.51 -1.52 4.50
N THR A 88 2.43 -2.84 4.34
CA THR A 88 3.60 -3.68 4.07
C THR A 88 3.29 -4.63 2.92
N SER A 89 4.16 -4.65 1.91
CA SER A 89 4.14 -5.66 0.86
C SER A 89 5.38 -6.54 0.97
N HIS A 90 5.16 -7.86 0.92
CA HIS A 90 6.21 -8.84 0.75
C HIS A 90 5.96 -9.63 -0.54
N PHE A 91 6.94 -9.61 -1.42
CA PHE A 91 6.95 -10.35 -2.68
C PHE A 91 8.11 -11.35 -2.63
N ASP A 92 7.79 -12.63 -2.82
CA ASP A 92 8.75 -13.70 -3.06
C ASP A 92 8.06 -14.86 -3.80
N ARG A 93 8.85 -15.75 -4.43
CA ARG A 93 8.38 -16.92 -5.20
C ARG A 93 7.51 -17.89 -4.39
N ARG A 94 7.64 -17.87 -3.06
CA ARG A 94 6.92 -18.76 -2.14
C ARG A 94 5.68 -18.12 -1.51
N THR A 95 5.45 -16.83 -1.77
CA THR A 95 4.34 -16.08 -1.19
C THR A 95 3.13 -16.07 -2.13
N ARG A 96 1.95 -15.80 -1.58
CA ARG A 96 0.72 -15.62 -2.37
C ARG A 96 0.70 -14.30 -3.14
N SER A 97 1.49 -13.32 -2.70
CA SER A 97 1.61 -12.01 -3.33
C SER A 97 2.79 -12.03 -4.29
N GLN A 98 2.50 -11.99 -5.59
CA GLN A 98 3.53 -11.91 -6.61
C GLN A 98 3.43 -10.58 -7.33
N ALA A 99 4.57 -9.98 -7.64
CA ALA A 99 4.67 -8.82 -8.51
C ALA A 99 5.66 -9.13 -9.63
N VAL A 100 5.40 -8.57 -10.81
CA VAL A 100 6.24 -8.69 -11.99
C VAL A 100 6.68 -7.30 -12.42
N GLY A 101 7.90 -7.19 -12.95
CA GLY A 101 8.39 -5.96 -13.55
C GLY A 101 7.44 -5.42 -14.62
N ILE A 102 7.47 -4.10 -14.85
CA ILE A 102 6.60 -3.41 -15.82
C ILE A 102 6.82 -3.89 -17.26
N ASP A 103 8.04 -4.37 -17.55
CA ASP A 103 8.46 -4.98 -18.81
C ASP A 103 8.21 -6.50 -18.88
N GLY A 104 7.63 -7.07 -17.82
CA GLY A 104 7.37 -8.51 -17.67
C GLY A 104 8.64 -9.35 -17.44
N SER A 105 9.81 -8.74 -17.22
CA SER A 105 11.08 -9.46 -17.37
C SER A 105 11.59 -10.18 -16.11
N GLN A 106 11.12 -9.82 -14.90
CA GLN A 106 11.53 -10.50 -13.66
C GLN A 106 10.44 -10.46 -12.56
N PRO A 107 10.28 -11.54 -11.77
CA PRO A 107 9.54 -11.51 -10.51
C PRO A 107 10.23 -10.57 -9.51
N VAL A 108 9.45 -9.70 -8.88
CA VAL A 108 9.94 -8.81 -7.81
C VAL A 108 10.17 -9.62 -6.55
N ARG A 109 11.30 -9.37 -5.88
CA ARG A 109 11.57 -9.87 -4.53
C ARG A 109 11.91 -8.71 -3.62
N ALA A 110 10.99 -8.39 -2.72
CA ALA A 110 11.14 -7.25 -1.82
C ALA A 110 10.27 -7.45 -0.58
N HIS A 111 10.73 -6.89 0.53
CA HIS A 111 9.90 -6.67 1.71
C HIS A 111 9.92 -5.17 2.00
N VAL A 112 8.78 -4.53 1.81
CA VAL A 112 8.67 -3.06 1.81
C VAL A 112 7.57 -2.64 2.74
N SER A 113 7.87 -1.67 3.61
CA SER A 113 6.85 -0.95 4.37
C SER A 113 6.79 0.50 3.95
N VAL A 114 5.58 1.08 3.96
CA VAL A 114 5.36 2.51 3.69
C VAL A 114 4.42 3.08 4.73
N ALA A 115 4.76 4.26 5.27
CA ALA A 115 3.89 5.10 6.05
C ALA A 115 3.41 6.29 5.20
N ALA A 116 2.14 6.69 5.30
CA ALA A 116 1.57 7.84 4.60
C ALA A 116 0.34 8.39 5.34
N PRO A 117 -0.18 9.59 5.03
CA PRO A 117 -1.40 10.11 5.66
C PRO A 117 -2.67 9.29 5.34
N GLU A 118 -2.72 8.68 4.15
CA GLU A 118 -3.83 7.85 3.70
C GLU A 118 -3.34 6.45 3.33
N CYS A 119 -4.16 5.45 3.62
CA CYS A 119 -3.80 4.05 3.43
C CYS A 119 -3.73 3.66 1.95
N LEU A 120 -4.53 4.31 1.10
CA LEU A 120 -4.43 4.21 -0.36
C LEU A 120 -2.99 4.43 -0.85
N TRP A 121 -2.33 5.48 -0.36
CA TRP A 121 -0.97 5.82 -0.78
C TRP A 121 0.05 4.87 -0.18
N ALA A 122 -0.10 4.51 1.09
CA ALA A 122 0.77 3.51 1.71
C ALA A 122 0.73 2.18 0.93
N ASP A 123 -0.47 1.67 0.63
CA ASP A 123 -0.70 0.44 -0.13
C ASP A 123 -0.07 0.53 -1.53
N ALA A 124 -0.37 1.59 -2.28
CA ALA A 124 0.13 1.81 -3.64
C ALA A 124 1.67 1.89 -3.70
N LEU A 125 2.26 2.72 -2.83
CA LEU A 125 3.69 3.04 -2.87
C LEU A 125 4.54 1.83 -2.49
N THR A 126 4.06 0.89 -1.66
CA THR A 126 4.81 -0.35 -1.40
C THR A 126 5.15 -1.13 -2.67
N LYS A 127 4.30 -1.07 -3.71
CA LYS A 127 4.52 -1.75 -5.00
C LYS A 127 5.55 -1.02 -5.84
N LEU A 128 5.43 0.32 -5.90
CA LEU A 128 6.37 1.15 -6.64
C LEU A 128 7.77 1.04 -6.06
N ILE A 129 7.91 1.11 -4.73
CA ILE A 129 9.21 0.99 -4.07
C ILE A 129 9.74 -0.46 -4.16
N ALA A 130 8.88 -1.48 -4.11
CA ALA A 130 9.31 -2.86 -4.36
C ALA A 130 9.88 -3.04 -5.79
N LEU A 131 9.33 -2.33 -6.77
CA LEU A 131 9.79 -2.36 -8.17
C LEU A 131 11.07 -1.55 -8.38
N SER A 132 11.15 -0.34 -7.82
CA SER A 132 12.28 0.58 -8.04
C SER A 132 13.46 0.28 -7.13
N GLY A 133 13.22 -0.26 -5.92
CA GLY A 133 14.21 -0.35 -4.85
C GLY A 133 14.64 1.02 -4.29
N ASP A 134 13.96 2.11 -4.67
CA ASP A 134 14.35 3.48 -4.33
C ASP A 134 13.49 4.05 -3.19
N THR A 135 14.02 4.05 -1.97
CA THR A 135 13.34 4.65 -0.81
C THR A 135 13.42 6.18 -0.79
N ALA A 136 14.03 6.81 -1.78
CA ALA A 136 14.08 8.26 -1.98
C ALA A 136 13.25 8.72 -3.20
N ASP A 137 12.39 7.85 -3.75
CA ASP A 137 11.53 8.17 -4.90
C ASP A 137 10.75 9.49 -4.67
N PRO A 138 10.76 10.45 -5.61
CA PRO A 138 10.06 11.74 -5.47
C PRO A 138 8.56 11.62 -5.19
N LEU A 139 7.93 10.50 -5.56
CA LEU A 139 6.53 10.22 -5.23
C LEU A 139 6.29 10.11 -3.73
N LEU A 140 7.27 9.63 -2.95
CA LEU A 140 7.16 9.56 -1.50
C LEU A 140 6.95 10.96 -0.93
N ALA A 141 7.79 11.93 -1.32
CA ALA A 141 7.64 13.32 -0.92
C ALA A 141 6.31 13.92 -1.38
N ARG A 142 5.88 13.64 -2.62
CA ARG A 142 4.61 14.13 -3.18
C ARG A 142 3.38 13.71 -2.35
N TYR A 143 3.41 12.50 -1.78
CA TYR A 143 2.30 11.96 -0.99
C TYR A 143 2.56 11.98 0.53
N ASN A 144 3.56 12.74 0.99
CA ASN A 144 3.97 12.83 2.40
C ASN A 144 4.24 11.46 3.03
N ALA A 145 4.86 10.56 2.26
CA ALA A 145 5.12 9.19 2.64
C ALA A 145 6.60 8.93 2.96
N GLN A 146 6.85 7.87 3.72
CA GLN A 146 8.18 7.35 4.04
C GLN A 146 8.19 5.84 3.80
N ALA A 147 9.31 5.31 3.29
CA ALA A 147 9.44 3.90 2.94
C ALA A 147 10.66 3.25 3.59
N TRP A 148 10.55 1.95 3.85
CA TRP A 148 11.62 1.10 4.36
C TRP A 148 11.69 -0.19 3.55
N LEU A 149 12.90 -0.58 3.16
CA LEU A 149 13.23 -1.91 2.65
C LEU A 149 13.80 -2.74 3.81
N HIS A 150 13.40 -4.00 3.90
CA HIS A 150 13.83 -4.94 4.96
C HIS A 150 14.64 -6.10 4.42
#